data_AF-A0A0F6RA32-F1
#
_entry.id   AF-A0A0F6RA32-F1
#
_cell.length_a   1.000
_cell.length_b   1.000
_cell.length_c   1.000
_cell.angle_alpha   90.00
_cell.angle_beta   90.00
_cell.angle_gamma   90.00
#
_symmetry.space_group_name_H-M   'P 1'
#
loop_
_entity.id
_entity.type
_entity.pdbx_description
1 polymer ?
#
loop_
_entity_poly.entity_id
_entity_poly.type
_entity_poly.pdbx_seq_one_letter_code
_entity_poly.pdbx_strand_id
1 'polypeptide(L)' 'MTVAPEAMAEVRDVVGRLEGVEIHGGDATRLIVTIEGNSTGTLGDRLTEINLMKGVLAASMVFEHAEETEELPCPLT' A
#
# COMPACT_ATOMS: atom_id res chain seq x y z
N MET A 1 0.76 7.71 -4.29
CA MET A 1 0.87 8.76 -3.26
C MET A 1 1.72 9.91 -3.76
N THR A 2 1.46 11.13 -3.29
CA THR A 2 2.24 12.33 -3.55
C THR A 2 3.10 12.64 -2.32
N VAL A 3 4.37 12.93 -2.53
CA VAL A 3 5.40 13.13 -1.51
C VAL A 3 6.09 14.46 -1.78
N ALA A 4 6.36 15.22 -0.72
CA ALA A 4 7.16 16.44 -0.81
C ALA A 4 8.57 16.10 -1.36
N PRO A 5 9.09 16.84 -2.36
CA PRO A 5 10.37 16.52 -3.00
C PRO A 5 11.52 16.32 -2.01
N GLU A 6 11.60 17.17 -0.98
CA GLU A 6 12.62 17.14 0.06
C GLU A 6 12.53 15.92 0.99
N ALA A 7 11.36 15.29 1.08
CA ALA A 7 11.11 14.11 1.91
C ALA A 7 11.16 12.81 1.11
N MET A 8 11.30 12.87 -0.22
CA MET A 8 11.18 11.70 -1.11
C MET A 8 12.12 10.56 -0.72
N ALA A 9 13.40 10.86 -0.45
CA ALA A 9 14.38 9.84 -0.10
C ALA A 9 14.02 9.13 1.22
N GLU A 10 13.62 9.90 2.23
CA GLU A 10 13.24 9.39 3.55
C GLU A 10 11.95 8.58 3.48
N VAL A 11 10.91 9.10 2.84
CA VAL A 11 9.63 8.41 2.68
C VAL A 11 9.80 7.12 1.89
N ARG A 12 10.58 7.12 0.80
CA ARG A 12 10.85 5.91 0.01
C ARG A 12 11.55 4.84 0.85
N ASP A 13 12.50 5.24 1.68
CA ASP A 13 13.26 4.35 2.55
C ASP A 13 12.37 3.76 3.68
N VAL A 14 11.52 4.58 4.31
CA VAL A 14 10.56 4.13 5.33
C VAL A 14 9.51 3.19 4.72
N VAL A 15 8.90 3.61 3.60
CA VAL A 15 7.86 2.82 2.92
C VAL A 15 8.42 1.48 2.43
N GLY A 16 9.66 1.46 1.92
CA GLY A 16 10.32 0.22 1.48
C GLY A 16 10.62 -0.78 2.59
N ARG A 17 10.47 -0.39 3.86
CA ARG A 17 10.58 -1.29 5.03
C ARG A 17 9.23 -1.78 5.56
N LEU A 18 8.11 -1.26 5.06
CA LEU A 18 6.80 -1.66 5.53
C LEU A 18 6.48 -3.05 5.01
N GLU A 19 6.10 -3.94 5.92
CA GLU A 19 5.61 -5.26 5.56
C GLU A 19 4.33 -5.15 4.73
N GLY A 20 4.27 -5.93 3.65
CA GLY A 20 3.15 -5.92 2.71
C GLY A 20 3.09 -4.67 1.84
N VAL A 21 4.17 -3.88 1.72
CA VAL A 21 4.22 -2.73 0.81
C VAL A 21 5.37 -2.88 -0.18
N GLU A 22 5.05 -2.82 -1.46
CA GLU A 22 6.03 -2.87 -2.55
C GLU A 22 6.04 -1.56 -3.33
N ILE A 23 7.24 -1.05 -3.61
CA ILE A 23 7.42 0.18 -4.40
C ILE A 23 7.68 -0.20 -5.87
N HIS A 24 6.70 0.07 -6.73
CA HIS A 24 6.80 -0.18 -8.17
C HIS A 24 7.59 0.89 -8.92
N GLY A 25 7.58 2.12 -8.39
CA GLY A 25 8.23 3.23 -9.06
C GLY A 25 7.71 4.58 -8.57
N GLY A 26 8.08 5.62 -9.33
CA GLY A 26 7.75 6.99 -8.98
C GLY A 26 8.55 8.00 -9.80
N ASP A 27 8.30 9.26 -9.50
CA ASP A 27 9.02 10.42 -10.04
C ASP A 27 9.47 11.32 -8.88
N ALA A 28 9.77 12.59 -9.14
CA ALA A 28 10.26 13.52 -8.12
C ALA A 28 9.24 13.83 -7.00
N THR A 29 7.94 13.64 -7.24
CA THR A 29 6.88 14.00 -6.29
C THR A 29 5.86 12.89 -6.08
N ARG A 30 5.99 11.76 -6.76
CA ARG A 30 5.02 10.65 -6.67
C ARG A 30 5.71 9.32 -6.41
N LEU A 31 5.10 8.51 -5.57
CA LEU A 31 5.41 7.08 -5.41
C LEU A 31 4.19 6.24 -5.79
N ILE A 32 4.43 5.16 -6.52
CA ILE A 32 3.45 4.11 -6.83
C ILE A 32 3.83 2.89 -5.99
N VAL A 33 2.86 2.40 -5.22
CA VAL A 33 3.05 1.26 -4.33
C VAL A 33 1.86 0.32 -4.42
N THR A 34 2.10 -0.96 -4.18
CA THR A 34 1.06 -1.93 -3.82
C THR A 34 1.05 -2.13 -2.32
N ILE A 35 -0.13 -2.30 -1.75
CA ILE A 35 -0.33 -2.72 -0.37
C ILE A 35 -1.03 -4.08 -0.42
N GLU A 36 -0.45 -5.06 0.27
CA GLU A 36 -1.00 -6.39 0.46
C GLU A 36 -1.41 -6.59 1.91
N GLY A 37 -2.49 -7.33 2.12
CA GLY A 37 -3.06 -7.55 3.45
C GLY A 37 -4.19 -8.55 3.38
N ASN A 38 -4.59 -9.05 4.55
CA ASN A 38 -5.56 -10.14 4.67
C ASN A 38 -7.02 -9.67 4.54
N SER A 39 -7.26 -8.37 4.46
CA SER A 39 -8.61 -7.79 4.32
C SER A 39 -8.56 -6.34 3.83
N THR A 40 -9.66 -5.86 3.24
CA THR A 40 -9.85 -4.44 2.92
C THR A 40 -9.60 -3.52 4.11
N GLY A 41 -9.99 -3.93 5.32
CA GLY A 41 -9.72 -3.15 6.55
C GLY A 41 -8.22 -2.96 6.80
N THR A 42 -7.44 -4.03 6.71
CA THR A 42 -5.98 -3.96 6.88
C THR A 42 -5.29 -3.11 5.80
N LEU A 43 -5.82 -3.12 4.57
CA LEU A 43 -5.31 -2.25 3.50
C LEU A 43 -5.63 -0.77 3.79
N GLY A 44 -6.84 -0.48 4.27
CA GLY A 44 -7.27 0.85 4.68
C GLY A 44 -6.42 1.42 5.81
N ASP A 45 -6.20 0.64 6.86
CA ASP A 45 -5.36 1.03 8.00
C ASP A 45 -3.93 1.37 7.56
N ARG A 46 -3.33 0.55 6.68
CA ARG A 46 -2.00 0.81 6.13
C ARG A 46 -1.98 2.06 5.24
N LEU A 47 -3.02 2.29 4.44
CA LEU A 47 -3.16 3.51 3.66
C LEU A 47 -3.25 4.75 4.56
N THR A 48 -3.96 4.65 5.68
CA THR A 48 -4.06 5.72 6.67
C THR A 48 -2.71 5.98 7.34
N GLU A 49 -1.96 4.95 7.72
CA GLU A 49 -0.61 5.09 8.25
C GLU A 49 0.32 5.82 7.28
N ILE A 50 0.30 5.43 6.00
CA ILE A 50 1.08 6.11 4.94
C ILE A 50 0.66 7.57 4.79
N ASN A 51 -0.65 7.87 4.83
CA ASN A 51 -1.14 9.26 4.75
C ASN A 51 -0.65 10.15 5.91
N LEU A 52 -0.42 9.56 7.08
CA LEU A 52 0.01 10.29 8.27
C LEU A 52 1.54 10.47 8.34
N MET A 53 2.31 9.85 7.45
CA MET A 53 3.76 10.03 7.42
C MET A 53 4.14 11.46 7.07
N LYS A 54 5.11 12.00 7.82
CA LYS A 54 5.71 13.30 7.53
C LYS A 54 6.29 13.30 6.11
N GLY A 55 5.92 14.29 5.33
CA GLY A 55 6.37 14.44 3.94
C GLY A 55 5.44 13.78 2.91
N VAL A 56 4.51 12.92 3.32
CA VAL A 56 3.41 12.48 2.45
C VAL A 56 2.36 13.58 2.40
N LEU A 57 2.05 14.08 1.20
CA LEU A 57 1.07 15.13 0.98
C LEU A 57 -0.34 14.54 0.77
N ALA A 58 -0.40 13.38 0.13
CA ALA A 58 -1.63 12.61 -0.06
C ALA A 58 -1.30 11.17 -0.48
N ALA A 59 -2.03 10.19 0.04
CA ALA A 59 -2.03 8.84 -0.46
C ALA A 59 -3.47 8.37 -0.70
N SER A 60 -3.70 7.68 -1.82
CA SER A 60 -5.02 7.19 -2.20
C SER A 60 -4.88 5.84 -2.87
N MET A 61 -5.81 4.94 -2.56
CA MET A 61 -5.96 3.67 -3.25
C MET A 61 -6.69 3.94 -4.58
N VAL A 62 -6.06 3.53 -5.68
CA VAL A 62 -6.62 3.71 -7.03
C VAL A 62 -7.19 2.40 -7.59
N PHE A 63 -6.78 1.28 -6.98
CA PHE A 63 -7.16 -0.06 -7.36
C PHE A 63 -7.13 -0.94 -6.10
N GLU A 64 -8.12 -1.81 -5.98
CA GLU A 64 -8.20 -2.83 -4.94
C GLU A 64 -8.52 -4.16 -5.63
N HIS A 65 -7.79 -5.21 -5.25
CA HIS A 65 -8.05 -6.57 -5.69
C HIS A 65 -8.18 -7.44 -4.45
N ALA A 66 -9.30 -8.17 -4.35
CA ALA A 66 -9.50 -9.21 -3.36
C ALA A 66 -9.49 -10.54 -4.10
N GLU A 67 -8.62 -11.47 -3.70
CA GLU A 67 -8.67 -12.82 -4.22
C GLU A 67 -9.86 -13.54 -3.57
N GLU A 68 -10.78 -14.04 -4.39
CA GLU A 68 -11.82 -14.94 -3.92
C GLU A 68 -11.15 -16.25 -3.53
N THR A 69 -11.26 -16.65 -2.26
CA THR A 69 -10.79 -17.98 -1.86
C THR A 69 -11.64 -19.00 -2.61
N GLU A 70 -11.03 -19.74 -3.55
CA GLU A 70 -11.70 -20.86 -4.20
C GLU A 70 -12.14 -21.84 -3.10
N GLU A 71 -13.43 -21.83 -2.77
CA GLU A 71 -14.01 -22.82 -1.87
C GLU A 71 -13.88 -24.19 -2.53
N LEU A 72 -12.85 -24.95 -2.18
CA LEU A 72 -12.77 -26.36 -2.55
C LEU A 72 -14.05 -27.02 -2.00
N PRO A 73 -14.93 -27.56 -2.86
CA PRO A 73 -16.17 -28.15 -2.39
C PRO A 73 -15.83 -29.26 -1.39
N CYS A 74 -16.47 -29.20 -0.22
CA CYS A 74 -16.36 -30.23 0.80
C CYS A 74 -16.55 -31.61 0.13
N PRO A 75 -15.59 -32.55 0.25
CA PRO A 75 -15.80 -33.87 -0.31
C PRO A 75 -17.03 -34.49 0.39
N LEU A 76 -18.07 -34.77 -0.41
CA LEU A 76 -19.25 -35.51 0.04
C LEU A 76 -18.77 -36.84 0.64
N THR A 77 -18.81 -36.96 1.97
CA THR A 77 -18.68 -38.23 2.69
C THR A 77 -19.63 -38.27 3.86
#